data_AF-Q752V1-F1
#
_entry.id   AF-Q752V1-F1
#
_cell.length_a   1.000
_cell.length_b   1.000
_cell.length_c   1.000
_cell.angle_alpha   90.00
_cell.angle_beta   90.00
_cell.angle_gamma   90.00
#
_symmetry.space_group_name_H-M   'P 1'
#
loop_
_entity.id
_entity.type
_entity.pdbx_description
1 polymer ?
#
loop_
_entity_poly.entity_id
_entity_poly.type
_entity_poly.pdbx_seq_one_letter_code
_entity_poly.pdbx_strand_id
1 'polypeptide(L)'
;MSTGNTVGITHVEHPMYSSNRDSAAAGPLWRYTARFLLRKYKNSVCRVQLIVTSFNFSDIRVTWLLYPLQGLNVFFTRRNYGTIAAENYAWYALYFAIAALLYFVFVWPAVLFLCSLVFGPGVVLFGLVHAALHVNLWTMQWLRGSCRSTHRRLAVRMSRVENFPPLMYPISSDQYVDTLHPSNVRHLGFWVNDLPWMVAKSLLLVVWALFKCLLSLVPIVGLFAVAALEAPSTGWEYCDALRPGIGFYEDYARYLLLGLGCTALDMIPVLSGLTFTTNTIACGIMMKDEY
;
A
#
# COMPACT_ATOMS: atom_id res chain seq x y z
N MET A 1 41.34 -10.49 -6.48
CA MET A 1 40.93 -9.53 -7.52
C MET A 1 39.72 -10.09 -8.24
N SER A 2 38.53 -9.67 -7.83
CA SER A 2 37.27 -9.92 -8.53
C SER A 2 36.63 -8.55 -8.68
N THR A 3 36.62 -8.05 -9.90
CA THR A 3 35.98 -6.80 -10.29
C THR A 3 34.47 -7.02 -10.30
N GLY A 4 33.83 -6.73 -9.18
CA GLY A 4 32.38 -6.65 -9.10
C GLY A 4 31.89 -5.53 -9.99
N ASN A 5 31.22 -5.88 -11.09
CA ASN A 5 30.40 -4.95 -11.85
C ASN A 5 29.26 -4.47 -10.96
N THR A 6 29.50 -3.44 -10.17
CA THR A 6 28.45 -2.56 -9.67
C THR A 6 27.87 -1.84 -10.87
N VAL A 7 26.89 -2.48 -11.52
CA VAL A 7 25.92 -1.79 -12.35
C VAL A 7 25.31 -0.76 -11.42
N GLY A 8 25.67 0.51 -11.66
CA GLY A 8 25.17 1.64 -10.90
C GLY A 8 23.65 1.66 -10.98
N ILE A 9 23.01 1.08 -9.96
CA ILE A 9 21.65 1.41 -9.57
C ILE A 9 21.78 2.82 -9.04
N THR A 10 21.70 3.79 -9.95
CA THR A 10 21.42 5.16 -9.56
C THR A 10 20.11 5.08 -8.78
N HIS A 11 20.17 5.43 -7.50
CA HIS A 11 19.01 5.86 -6.74
C HIS A 11 18.05 6.54 -7.71
N VAL A 12 16.83 6.02 -7.84
CA VAL A 12 15.79 6.66 -8.64
C VAL A 12 15.66 8.09 -8.11
N GLU A 13 16.36 9.03 -8.76
CA GLU A 13 16.31 10.44 -8.43
C GLU A 13 14.85 10.82 -8.36
N HIS A 14 14.45 11.26 -7.17
CA HIS A 14 13.16 11.85 -6.80
C HIS A 14 12.06 11.73 -7.88
N PRO A 15 11.05 10.87 -7.68
CA PRO A 15 9.90 10.90 -8.56
C PRO A 15 9.19 12.24 -8.33
N MET A 16 9.03 13.00 -9.41
CA MET A 16 7.89 13.89 -9.67
C MET A 16 8.13 15.36 -9.99
N TYR A 17 9.36 15.86 -10.03
CA TYR A 17 9.60 17.13 -10.71
C TYR A 17 10.89 17.10 -11.51
N SER A 18 10.79 16.81 -12.81
CA SER A 18 11.84 17.23 -13.74
C SER A 18 11.72 18.74 -13.93
N SER A 19 12.11 19.50 -12.92
CA SER A 19 12.50 20.89 -13.13
C SER A 19 13.86 20.91 -13.83
N ASN A 20 13.99 20.25 -14.99
CA ASN A 20 14.86 20.80 -16.01
C ASN A 20 14.17 22.09 -16.44
N ARG A 21 14.50 23.16 -15.72
CA ARG A 21 14.25 24.55 -16.09
C ARG A 21 15.06 24.85 -17.34
N ASP A 22 14.78 24.16 -18.43
CA ASP A 22 15.28 24.50 -19.75
C ASP A 22 14.40 25.64 -20.28
N SER A 23 14.44 26.78 -19.58
CA SER A 23 13.78 28.02 -19.96
C SER A 23 14.44 28.70 -21.17
N ALA A 24 15.16 27.95 -22.03
CA ALA A 24 15.95 28.54 -23.10
C ALA A 24 16.27 27.64 -24.32
N ALA A 25 15.81 26.39 -24.38
CA ALA A 25 16.08 25.55 -25.56
C ALA A 25 14.92 25.62 -26.56
N ALA A 26 15.06 26.49 -27.56
CA ALA A 26 14.16 26.68 -28.71
C ALA A 26 14.09 25.44 -29.63
N GLY A 27 13.71 24.29 -29.09
CA GLY A 27 13.34 23.10 -29.85
C GLY A 27 11.83 23.04 -30.07
N PRO A 28 11.35 22.40 -31.14
CA PRO A 28 9.92 22.23 -31.35
C PRO A 28 9.31 21.40 -30.20
N LEU A 29 8.14 21.82 -29.71
CA LEU A 29 7.43 21.27 -28.54
C LEU A 29 7.31 19.73 -28.56
N TRP A 30 7.16 19.14 -29.76
CA TRP A 30 7.11 17.69 -29.94
C TRP A 30 8.37 16.97 -29.45
N ARG A 31 9.57 17.57 -29.57
CA ARG A 31 10.82 16.97 -29.06
C ARG A 31 10.83 16.93 -27.54
N TYR A 32 10.30 17.95 -26.89
CA TYR A 32 10.18 18.00 -25.44
C TYR A 32 9.20 16.94 -24.92
N THR A 33 7.99 16.86 -25.51
CA THR A 33 7.00 15.83 -25.19
C THR A 33 7.52 14.42 -25.47
N ALA A 34 8.20 14.19 -26.60
CA ALA A 34 8.80 12.89 -26.90
C ALA A 34 9.85 12.47 -25.85
N ARG A 35 10.72 13.39 -25.42
CA ARG A 35 11.70 13.09 -24.34
C ARG A 35 11.01 12.82 -23.00
N PHE A 36 9.97 13.58 -22.66
CA PHE A 36 9.19 13.36 -21.46
C PHE A 36 8.56 11.96 -21.45
N LEU A 37 7.84 11.61 -22.53
CA LEU A 37 7.22 10.29 -22.68
C LEU A 37 8.26 9.16 -22.67
N LEU A 38 9.38 9.33 -23.38
CA LEU A 38 10.47 8.35 -23.38
C LEU A 38 11.06 8.15 -21.98
N ARG A 39 11.21 9.22 -21.18
CA ARG A 39 11.67 9.12 -19.79
C ARG A 39 10.64 8.37 -18.93
N LYS A 40 9.34 8.66 -19.07
CA LYS A 40 8.29 7.93 -18.34
C LYS A 40 8.23 6.46 -18.74
N TYR A 41 8.39 6.15 -20.03
CA TYR A 41 8.48 4.79 -20.54
C TYR A 41 9.68 4.05 -19.97
N LYS A 42 10.89 4.60 -20.08
CA LYS A 42 12.12 4.01 -19.50
C LYS A 42 11.99 3.76 -18.00
N ASN A 43 11.43 4.71 -17.25
CA ASN A 43 11.19 4.54 -15.83
C ASN A 43 10.19 3.41 -15.53
N SER A 44 9.15 3.25 -16.37
CA SER A 44 8.17 2.18 -16.21
C SER A 44 8.79 0.81 -16.49
N VAL A 45 9.60 0.70 -17.55
CA VAL A 45 10.36 -0.52 -17.86
C VAL A 45 11.34 -0.87 -16.73
N CYS A 46 12.07 0.12 -16.20
CA CYS A 46 12.98 -0.08 -15.07
C CYS A 46 12.23 -0.60 -13.82
N ARG A 47 11.07 -0.03 -13.49
CA ARG A 47 10.24 -0.50 -12.36
C ARG A 47 9.77 -1.94 -12.55
N VAL A 48 9.34 -2.31 -13.75
CA VAL A 48 8.95 -3.69 -14.07
C VAL A 48 10.15 -4.62 -13.94
N GLN A 49 11.32 -4.22 -14.43
CA GLN A 49 12.54 -5.00 -14.28
C GLN A 49 12.90 -5.19 -12.81
N LEU A 50 12.83 -4.15 -11.97
CA LEU A 50 13.06 -4.25 -10.53
C LEU A 50 12.11 -5.23 -9.85
N ILE A 51 10.81 -5.18 -10.19
CA ILE A 51 9.82 -6.14 -9.69
C ILE A 51 10.22 -7.56 -10.07
N VAL A 52 10.55 -7.81 -11.33
CA VAL A 52 10.93 -9.16 -11.81
C VAL A 52 12.19 -9.65 -11.11
N THR A 53 13.20 -8.79 -10.95
CA THR A 53 14.45 -9.15 -10.25
C THR A 53 14.24 -9.39 -8.76
N SER A 54 13.22 -8.78 -8.14
CA SER A 54 12.90 -9.02 -6.73
C SER A 54 12.44 -10.46 -6.44
N PHE A 55 11.97 -11.18 -7.47
CA PHE A 55 11.55 -12.59 -7.36
C PHE A 55 12.71 -13.59 -7.49
N ASN A 56 13.94 -13.18 -7.16
CA ASN A 56 15.06 -14.10 -7.15
C ASN A 56 14.86 -15.19 -6.08
N PHE A 57 14.59 -16.42 -6.52
CA PHE A 57 14.25 -17.55 -5.63
C PHE A 57 15.33 -17.88 -4.59
N SER A 58 16.59 -17.47 -4.81
CA SER A 58 17.64 -17.64 -3.80
C SER A 58 17.44 -16.75 -2.56
N ASP A 59 16.79 -15.60 -2.75
CA ASP A 59 16.68 -14.55 -1.74
C ASP A 59 15.29 -14.52 -1.10
N ILE A 60 14.30 -15.20 -1.72
CA ILE A 60 12.94 -15.30 -1.20
C ILE A 60 12.94 -16.13 0.09
N ARG A 61 12.52 -15.49 1.19
CA ARG A 61 12.34 -16.14 2.48
C ARG A 61 10.87 -16.35 2.78
N VAL A 62 10.46 -17.60 2.96
CA VAL A 62 9.10 -17.96 3.40
C VAL A 62 8.78 -17.33 4.77
N THR A 63 9.81 -17.02 5.57
CA THR A 63 9.65 -16.33 6.85
C THR A 63 8.98 -14.96 6.72
N TRP A 64 9.09 -14.28 5.57
CA TRP A 64 8.39 -13.01 5.32
C TRP A 64 6.87 -13.11 5.47
N LEU A 65 6.29 -14.25 5.07
CA LEU A 65 4.87 -14.54 5.22
C LEU A 65 4.44 -14.75 6.68
N LEU A 66 5.37 -15.14 7.55
CA LEU A 66 5.10 -15.55 8.93
C LEU A 66 5.27 -14.42 9.96
N TYR A 67 5.93 -13.31 9.62
CA TYR A 67 6.08 -12.18 10.54
C TYR A 67 4.75 -11.64 11.10
N PRO A 68 3.64 -11.57 10.35
CA PRO A 68 2.36 -11.11 10.90
C PRO A 68 1.90 -11.94 12.10
N LEU A 69 2.15 -13.26 12.09
CA LEU A 69 1.89 -14.14 13.23
C LEU A 69 2.86 -13.89 14.40
N GLN A 70 4.12 -13.60 14.11
CA GLN A 70 5.09 -13.19 15.14
C GLN A 70 4.71 -11.85 15.78
N GLY A 71 4.22 -10.89 15.00
CA GLY A 71 3.71 -9.62 15.49
C GLY A 71 2.52 -9.78 16.44
N LEU A 72 1.60 -10.72 16.14
CA LEU A 72 0.54 -11.11 17.07
C LEU A 72 1.12 -11.67 18.38
N ASN A 73 2.08 -12.58 18.30
CA ASN A 73 2.71 -13.16 19.50
C ASN A 73 3.40 -12.10 20.37
N VAL A 74 4.16 -11.17 19.76
CA VAL A 74 4.82 -10.07 20.47
C VAL A 74 3.79 -9.13 21.09
N PHE A 75 2.70 -8.84 20.40
CA PHE A 75 1.61 -8.00 20.92
C PHE A 75 1.00 -8.59 22.20
N PHE A 76 0.70 -9.88 22.22
CA PHE A 76 0.14 -10.53 23.41
C PHE A 76 1.17 -10.72 24.54
N THR A 77 2.45 -10.82 24.21
CA THR A 77 3.53 -10.95 25.20
C THR A 77 3.89 -9.60 25.85
N ARG A 78 3.78 -8.49 25.11
CA ARG A 78 4.19 -7.15 25.56
C ARG A 78 2.98 -6.24 25.79
N ARG A 79 2.67 -5.97 27.06
CA ARG A 79 1.53 -5.10 27.46
C ARG A 79 1.62 -3.65 26.97
N ASN A 80 2.80 -3.18 26.59
CA ASN A 80 3.06 -1.78 26.22
C ASN A 80 2.31 -1.32 24.95
N TYR A 81 1.80 -2.23 24.13
CA TYR A 81 1.07 -1.89 22.89
C TYR A 81 -0.43 -1.68 23.08
N GLY A 82 -1.00 -2.10 24.21
CA GLY A 82 -2.45 -2.18 24.42
C GLY A 82 -3.20 -0.85 24.22
N THR A 83 -2.62 0.28 24.66
CA THR A 83 -3.30 1.59 24.53
C THR A 83 -3.43 2.04 23.07
N ILE A 84 -2.39 1.82 22.25
CA ILE A 84 -2.41 2.18 20.83
C ILE A 84 -3.31 1.21 20.05
N ALA A 85 -3.29 -0.08 20.42
CA ALA A 85 -4.21 -1.05 19.83
C ALA A 85 -5.67 -0.72 20.11
N ALA A 86 -6.01 -0.32 21.33
CA ALA A 86 -7.37 0.10 21.67
C ALA A 86 -7.82 1.33 20.87
N GLU A 87 -6.92 2.32 20.69
CA GLU A 87 -7.17 3.49 19.86
C GLU A 87 -7.41 3.11 18.38
N ASN A 88 -6.53 2.29 17.80
CA ASN A 88 -6.68 1.80 16.43
C ASN A 88 -7.95 0.98 16.25
N TYR A 89 -8.32 0.16 17.24
CA TYR A 89 -9.55 -0.62 17.21
C TYR A 89 -10.79 0.28 17.26
N ALA A 90 -10.77 1.37 18.03
CA ALA A 90 -11.85 2.34 18.05
C ALA A 90 -12.03 3.03 16.68
N TRP A 91 -10.93 3.42 16.02
CA TRP A 91 -10.96 3.96 14.66
C TRP A 91 -11.48 2.92 13.65
N TYR A 92 -11.02 1.68 13.75
CA TYR A 92 -11.52 0.58 12.94
C TYR A 92 -13.03 0.41 13.10
N ALA A 93 -13.54 0.34 14.33
CA ALA A 93 -14.97 0.16 14.60
C ALA A 93 -15.82 1.32 14.02
N LEU A 94 -15.33 2.56 14.14
CA LEU A 94 -15.98 3.73 13.54
C LEU A 94 -16.04 3.63 12.01
N TYR A 95 -14.90 3.34 11.37
CA TYR A 95 -14.85 3.19 9.91
C TYR A 95 -15.66 1.99 9.42
N PHE A 96 -15.69 0.90 10.18
CA PHE A 96 -16.50 -0.27 9.88
C PHE A 96 -17.99 0.07 9.91
N ALA A 97 -18.45 0.81 10.94
CA ALA A 97 -19.85 1.22 11.02
C ALA A 97 -20.26 2.14 9.85
N ILE A 98 -19.42 3.10 9.49
CA ILE A 98 -19.66 4.00 8.35
C ILE A 98 -19.66 3.21 7.03
N ALA A 99 -18.66 2.35 6.81
CA ALA A 99 -18.55 1.53 5.61
C ALA A 99 -19.72 0.54 5.50
N ALA A 100 -20.15 -0.08 6.61
CA ALA A 100 -21.30 -0.96 6.65
C ALA A 100 -22.57 -0.21 6.24
N LEU A 101 -22.81 0.99 6.78
CA LEU A 101 -23.97 1.80 6.44
C LEU A 101 -24.01 2.09 4.93
N LEU A 102 -22.91 2.57 4.37
CA LEU A 102 -22.82 2.86 2.93
C LEU A 102 -22.99 1.59 2.10
N TYR A 103 -22.41 0.48 2.54
CA TYR A 103 -22.50 -0.80 1.85
C TYR A 103 -23.94 -1.32 1.80
N PHE A 104 -24.65 -1.33 2.93
CA PHE A 104 -26.03 -1.81 3.00
C PHE A 104 -27.01 -0.93 2.20
N VAL A 105 -26.71 0.36 2.05
CA VAL A 105 -27.53 1.27 1.24
C VAL A 105 -27.25 1.11 -0.27
N PHE A 106 -25.97 1.09 -0.67
CA PHE A 106 -25.61 1.22 -2.08
C PHE A 106 -25.23 -0.09 -2.77
N VAL A 107 -24.60 -1.03 -2.07
CA VAL A 107 -23.99 -2.23 -2.68
C VAL A 107 -24.80 -3.49 -2.42
N TRP A 108 -25.37 -3.59 -1.21
CA TRP A 108 -26.12 -4.76 -0.76
C TRP A 108 -27.26 -5.19 -1.68
N PRO A 109 -28.09 -4.30 -2.26
CA PRO A 109 -29.14 -4.72 -3.18
C PRO A 109 -28.59 -5.46 -4.41
N ALA A 110 -27.48 -4.97 -4.97
CA ALA A 110 -26.83 -5.60 -6.13
C ALA A 110 -26.20 -6.94 -5.74
N VAL A 111 -25.54 -7.02 -4.58
CA VAL A 111 -24.92 -8.25 -4.08
C VAL A 111 -25.96 -9.31 -3.76
N LEU A 112 -27.09 -8.95 -3.14
CA LEU A 112 -28.21 -9.87 -2.92
C LEU A 112 -28.75 -10.42 -4.23
N PHE A 113 -28.95 -9.56 -5.23
CA PHE A 113 -29.39 -10.01 -6.55
C PHE A 113 -28.40 -11.02 -7.15
N LEU A 114 -27.11 -10.69 -7.21
CA LEU A 114 -26.08 -11.58 -7.76
C LEU A 114 -25.94 -12.88 -6.97
N CYS A 115 -25.92 -12.82 -5.63
CA CYS A 115 -25.80 -14.00 -4.79
C CYS A 115 -27.07 -14.87 -4.84
N SER A 116 -28.25 -14.29 -5.07
CA SER A 116 -29.50 -15.06 -5.19
C SER A 116 -29.50 -15.95 -6.44
N LEU A 117 -28.86 -15.51 -7.53
CA LEU A 117 -28.71 -16.29 -8.75
C LEU A 117 -27.82 -17.54 -8.54
N VAL A 118 -26.84 -17.45 -7.64
CA VAL A 118 -25.85 -18.53 -7.41
C VAL A 118 -26.27 -19.45 -6.26
N PHE A 119 -26.74 -18.89 -5.15
CA PHE A 119 -26.97 -19.62 -3.89
C PHE A 119 -28.46 -19.83 -3.55
N GLY A 120 -29.38 -19.27 -4.33
CA GLY A 120 -30.82 -19.41 -4.13
C GLY A 120 -31.27 -19.04 -2.70
N PRO A 121 -31.95 -19.92 -1.96
CA PRO A 121 -32.47 -19.62 -0.62
C PRO A 121 -31.37 -19.39 0.43
N GLY A 122 -30.14 -19.87 0.21
CA GLY A 122 -28.98 -19.62 1.09
C GLY A 122 -28.40 -18.21 0.97
N VAL A 123 -28.93 -17.37 0.07
CA VAL A 123 -28.39 -16.05 -0.28
C VAL A 123 -28.16 -15.15 0.92
N VAL A 124 -29.02 -15.20 1.94
CA VAL A 124 -28.91 -14.30 3.09
C VAL A 124 -27.63 -14.60 3.88
N LEU A 125 -27.35 -15.87 4.17
CA LEU A 125 -26.17 -16.25 4.94
C LEU A 125 -24.87 -15.93 4.19
N PHE A 126 -24.77 -16.38 2.93
CA PHE A 126 -23.60 -16.12 2.10
C PHE A 126 -23.43 -14.63 1.80
N GLY A 127 -24.54 -13.92 1.57
CA GLY A 127 -24.56 -12.47 1.41
C GLY A 127 -24.02 -11.77 2.64
N LEU A 128 -24.46 -12.11 3.84
CA LEU A 128 -23.98 -11.48 5.08
C LEU A 128 -22.49 -11.72 5.30
N VAL A 129 -21.98 -12.93 5.06
CA VAL A 129 -20.54 -13.22 5.12
C VAL A 129 -19.78 -12.38 4.09
N HIS A 130 -20.27 -12.33 2.85
CA HIS A 130 -19.68 -11.51 1.80
C HIS A 130 -19.67 -10.02 2.18
N ALA A 131 -20.78 -9.50 2.69
CA ALA A 131 -20.91 -8.11 3.13
C ALA A 131 -19.92 -7.79 4.25
N ALA A 132 -19.82 -8.66 5.27
CA ALA A 132 -18.88 -8.47 6.37
C ALA A 132 -17.42 -8.43 5.88
N LEU A 133 -17.04 -9.33 4.97
CA LEU A 133 -15.71 -9.35 4.37
C LEU A 133 -15.45 -8.12 3.48
N HIS A 134 -16.43 -7.69 2.69
CA HIS A 134 -16.29 -6.55 1.78
C HIS A 134 -16.18 -5.22 2.54
N VAL A 135 -17.08 -5.01 3.52
CA VAL A 135 -17.02 -3.86 4.42
C VAL A 135 -15.69 -3.82 5.15
N ASN A 136 -15.22 -4.96 5.64
CA ASN A 136 -13.95 -5.06 6.34
C ASN A 136 -12.75 -4.68 5.45
N LEU A 137 -12.71 -5.18 4.21
CA LEU A 137 -11.65 -4.83 3.24
C LEU A 137 -11.57 -3.32 3.03
N TRP A 138 -12.71 -2.65 2.79
CA TRP A 138 -12.76 -1.19 2.63
C TRP A 138 -12.35 -0.45 3.89
N THR A 139 -12.81 -0.92 5.04
CA THR A 139 -12.48 -0.34 6.35
C THR A 139 -10.97 -0.35 6.57
N MET A 140 -10.31 -1.48 6.31
CA MET A 140 -8.86 -1.62 6.48
C MET A 140 -8.08 -0.75 5.50
N GLN A 141 -8.55 -0.61 4.26
CA GLN A 141 -7.94 0.28 3.28
C GLN A 141 -8.02 1.76 3.71
N TRP A 142 -9.17 2.20 4.24
CA TRP A 142 -9.31 3.55 4.80
C TRP A 142 -8.45 3.75 6.04
N LEU A 143 -8.42 2.76 6.94
CA LEU A 143 -7.65 2.82 8.17
C LEU A 143 -6.15 3.04 7.88
N ARG A 144 -5.57 2.27 6.94
CA ARG A 144 -4.17 2.43 6.49
C ARG A 144 -3.90 3.80 5.88
N GLY A 145 -4.83 4.31 5.07
CA GLY A 145 -4.72 5.63 4.44
C GLY A 145 -4.80 6.79 5.44
N SER A 146 -5.69 6.71 6.43
CA SER A 146 -6.05 7.82 7.32
C SER A 146 -5.25 7.85 8.63
N CYS A 147 -4.83 6.70 9.17
CA CYS A 147 -4.18 6.62 10.50
C CYS A 147 -2.64 6.70 10.45
N ARG A 148 -2.09 7.51 9.53
CA ARG A 148 -0.63 7.69 9.38
C ARG A 148 0.06 8.20 10.65
N SER A 149 -0.61 9.07 11.40
CA SER A 149 -0.07 9.60 12.67
C SER A 149 0.06 8.51 13.73
N THR A 150 -0.94 7.63 13.85
CA THR A 150 -0.93 6.51 14.80
C THR A 150 0.11 5.46 14.42
N HIS A 151 0.25 5.16 13.12
CA HIS A 151 1.33 4.34 12.58
C HIS A 151 2.71 4.83 13.04
N ARG A 152 2.98 6.13 12.96
CA ARG A 152 4.26 6.72 13.39
C ARG A 152 4.46 6.64 14.91
N ARG A 153 3.42 6.92 15.71
CA ARG A 153 3.52 6.78 17.17
C ARG A 153 3.83 5.33 17.56
N LEU A 154 3.24 4.37 16.86
CA LEU A 154 3.52 2.95 17.06
C LEU A 154 4.97 2.63 16.68
N ALA A 155 5.46 3.14 15.54
CA ALA A 155 6.85 3.00 15.11
C ALA A 155 7.85 3.49 16.18
N VAL A 156 7.62 4.68 16.74
CA VAL A 156 8.45 5.26 17.80
C VAL A 156 8.38 4.43 19.08
N ARG A 157 7.20 3.92 19.44
CA ARG A 157 7.06 3.06 20.61
C ARG A 157 7.79 1.73 20.40
N MET A 158 7.70 1.14 19.22
CA MET A 158 8.38 -0.10 18.88
C MET A 158 9.89 0.04 18.93
N SER A 159 10.47 1.10 18.34
CA SER A 159 11.92 1.30 18.36
C SER A 159 12.48 1.38 19.78
N ARG A 160 11.70 1.94 20.72
CA ARG A 160 12.05 1.98 22.15
C ARG A 160 11.88 0.65 22.88
N VAL A 161 10.80 -0.09 22.61
CA VAL A 161 10.49 -1.35 23.31
C VAL A 161 11.35 -2.51 22.80
N GLU A 162 11.64 -2.52 21.51
CA GLU A 162 12.36 -3.61 20.83
C GLU A 162 13.85 -3.28 20.56
N ASN A 163 14.34 -2.14 21.07
CA ASN A 163 15.73 -1.67 20.96
C ASN A 163 16.25 -1.69 19.51
N PHE A 164 15.58 -0.93 18.64
CA PHE A 164 16.00 -0.85 17.23
C PHE A 164 17.36 -0.15 17.09
N PRO A 165 18.14 -0.49 16.04
CA PRO A 165 19.36 0.24 15.73
C PRO A 165 19.07 1.72 15.48
N PRO A 166 19.97 2.66 15.82
CA PRO A 166 19.73 4.09 15.64
C PRO A 166 19.40 4.54 14.21
N LEU A 167 19.87 3.77 13.22
CA LEU A 167 19.61 4.00 11.79
C LEU A 167 18.16 3.66 11.36
N MET A 168 17.38 3.02 12.24
CA MET A 168 15.98 2.65 12.02
C MET A 168 14.99 3.49 12.81
N TYR A 169 15.44 4.57 13.49
CA TYR A 169 14.48 5.45 14.13
C TYR A 169 13.56 6.07 13.05
N PRO A 170 12.24 5.98 13.23
CA PRO A 170 11.29 6.53 12.27
C PRO A 170 11.53 8.03 12.15
N ILE A 171 11.90 8.48 10.95
CA ILE A 171 12.17 9.88 10.65
C ILE A 171 10.84 10.64 10.72
N SER A 172 10.78 11.74 11.46
CA SER A 172 9.61 12.62 11.47
C SER A 172 9.46 13.27 10.10
N SER A 173 8.62 12.72 9.22
CA SER A 173 8.48 13.26 7.88
C SER A 173 7.42 14.36 7.84
N ASP A 174 7.87 15.60 8.01
CA ASP A 174 7.37 16.78 7.28
C ASP A 174 7.90 16.80 5.82
N GLN A 175 8.59 15.74 5.39
CA GLN A 175 9.40 15.76 4.18
C GLN A 175 8.67 15.52 2.85
N TYR A 176 7.37 15.24 2.84
CA TYR A 176 6.65 15.10 1.57
C TYR A 176 5.22 15.62 1.69
N VAL A 177 5.10 16.93 1.61
CA VAL A 177 3.89 17.56 1.11
C VAL A 177 4.09 17.69 -0.40
N ASP A 178 3.46 16.79 -1.16
CA ASP A 178 3.32 16.85 -2.63
C ASP A 178 2.37 18.01 -3.01
N THR A 179 2.60 19.20 -2.46
CA THR A 179 1.89 20.40 -2.87
C THR A 179 2.45 20.83 -4.22
N LEU A 180 1.55 20.97 -5.19
CA LEU A 180 1.80 21.72 -6.41
C LEU A 180 2.38 23.09 -6.03
N HIS A 181 3.69 23.24 -6.20
CA HIS A 181 4.33 24.51 -5.94
C HIS A 181 3.76 25.55 -6.94
N PRO A 182 3.33 26.75 -6.50
CA PRO A 182 2.77 27.77 -7.39
C PRO A 182 3.63 28.14 -8.61
N SER A 183 4.95 27.88 -8.53
CA SER A 183 5.91 28.07 -9.61
C SER A 183 5.74 27.08 -10.78
N ASN A 184 5.12 25.92 -10.56
CA ASN A 184 4.95 24.88 -11.57
C ASN A 184 3.85 25.22 -12.59
N VAL A 185 2.82 25.96 -12.18
CA VAL A 185 1.64 26.29 -13.02
C VAL A 185 1.99 27.30 -14.13
N ARG A 186 3.08 28.05 -13.97
CA ARG A 186 3.53 29.08 -14.93
C ARG A 186 4.29 28.50 -16.13
N HIS A 187 4.63 27.21 -16.12
CA HIS A 187 5.45 26.60 -17.16
C HIS A 187 4.58 25.96 -18.27
N LEU A 188 4.84 26.26 -19.54
CA LEU A 188 4.08 25.66 -20.66
C LEU A 188 4.14 24.13 -20.67
N GLY A 189 5.30 23.56 -20.30
CA GLY A 189 5.48 22.12 -20.20
C GLY A 189 4.61 21.46 -19.13
N PHE A 190 4.19 22.20 -18.10
CA PHE A 190 3.24 21.69 -17.11
C PHE A 190 1.88 21.40 -17.76
N TRP A 191 1.35 22.36 -18.54
CA TRP A 191 0.06 22.22 -19.21
C TRP A 191 0.06 21.17 -20.32
N VAL A 192 1.18 21.03 -21.04
CA VAL A 192 1.28 20.12 -22.19
C VAL A 192 1.64 18.69 -21.78
N ASN A 193 2.48 18.50 -20.76
CA ASN A 193 2.99 17.17 -20.40
C ASN A 193 2.55 16.74 -18.99
N ASP A 194 2.81 17.55 -17.96
CA ASP A 194 2.58 17.12 -16.58
C ASP A 194 1.09 16.97 -16.26
N LEU A 195 0.25 17.93 -16.66
CA LEU A 195 -1.18 17.89 -16.41
C LEU A 195 -1.86 16.73 -17.17
N PRO A 196 -1.67 16.53 -18.48
CA PRO A 196 -2.21 15.36 -19.17
C PRO A 196 -1.70 14.04 -18.59
N TRP A 197 -0.43 13.98 -18.16
CA TRP A 197 0.12 12.80 -17.49
C TRP A 197 -0.51 12.55 -16.11
N MET A 198 -0.76 13.59 -15.31
CA MET A 198 -1.51 13.48 -14.06
C MET A 198 -2.94 12.99 -14.31
N VAL A 199 -3.62 13.55 -15.31
CA VAL A 199 -4.98 13.10 -15.71
C VAL A 199 -4.95 11.64 -16.15
N ALA A 200 -4.00 11.24 -16.99
CA ALA A 200 -3.86 9.85 -17.43
C ALA A 200 -3.60 8.89 -16.27
N LYS A 201 -2.75 9.28 -15.30
CA LYS A 201 -2.53 8.52 -14.07
C LYS A 201 -3.79 8.40 -13.23
N SER A 202 -4.51 9.48 -13.01
CA SER A 202 -5.77 9.47 -12.25
C SER A 202 -6.81 8.60 -12.93
N LEU A 203 -6.92 8.67 -14.26
CA LEU A 203 -7.80 7.79 -15.04
C LEU A 203 -7.40 6.33 -14.89
N LEU A 204 -6.10 6.00 -14.94
CA LEU A 204 -5.63 4.64 -14.70
C LEU A 204 -5.96 4.16 -13.28
N LEU A 205 -5.84 5.01 -12.27
CA LEU A 205 -6.24 4.68 -10.89
C LEU A 205 -7.74 4.42 -10.77
N VAL A 206 -8.58 5.22 -11.45
CA VAL A 206 -10.03 5.01 -11.49
C VAL A 206 -10.37 3.69 -12.18
N VAL A 207 -9.77 3.40 -13.35
CA VAL A 207 -9.95 2.14 -14.06
C VAL A 207 -9.52 0.95 -13.18
N TRP A 208 -8.39 1.07 -12.48
CA TRP A 208 -7.91 0.05 -11.54
C TRP A 208 -8.85 -0.14 -10.35
N ALA A 209 -9.39 0.94 -9.79
CA ALA A 209 -10.38 0.87 -8.72
C ALA A 209 -11.69 0.20 -9.17
N LEU A 210 -12.18 0.54 -10.37
CA LEU A 210 -13.34 -0.11 -10.98
C LEU A 210 -13.10 -1.60 -11.22
N PHE A 211 -11.91 -1.97 -11.71
CA PHE A 211 -11.54 -3.39 -11.88
C PHE A 211 -11.60 -4.15 -10.55
N LYS A 212 -11.01 -3.60 -9.47
CA LYS A 212 -11.09 -4.22 -8.13
C LYS A 212 -12.52 -4.30 -7.61
N CYS A 213 -13.34 -3.27 -7.86
CA CYS A 213 -14.75 -3.27 -7.49
C CYS A 213 -15.53 -4.37 -8.20
N LEU A 214 -15.32 -4.55 -9.52
CA LEU A 214 -15.94 -5.64 -10.27
C LEU A 214 -15.47 -7.01 -9.78
N LEU A 215 -14.17 -7.14 -9.48
CA LEU A 215 -13.62 -8.38 -8.94
C LEU A 215 -14.21 -8.71 -7.56
N SER A 216 -14.40 -7.71 -6.69
CA SER A 216 -14.97 -7.89 -5.35
C SER A 216 -16.45 -8.27 -5.36
N LEU A 217 -17.17 -8.10 -6.47
CA LEU A 217 -18.56 -8.56 -6.62
C LEU A 217 -18.68 -10.08 -6.79
N VAL A 218 -17.58 -10.79 -7.13
CA VAL A 218 -17.57 -12.26 -7.16
C VAL A 218 -17.71 -12.78 -5.73
N PRO A 219 -18.77 -13.55 -5.39
CA PRO A 219 -19.05 -13.91 -4.02
C PRO A 219 -17.89 -14.64 -3.34
N ILE A 220 -17.36 -14.04 -2.26
CA ILE A 220 -16.33 -14.57 -1.37
C ILE A 220 -14.96 -14.63 -2.04
N VAL A 221 -14.81 -15.41 -3.11
CA VAL A 221 -13.54 -15.59 -3.84
C VAL A 221 -13.00 -14.27 -4.39
N GLY A 222 -13.90 -13.40 -4.87
CA GLY A 222 -13.53 -12.07 -5.36
C GLY A 222 -12.84 -11.22 -4.32
N LEU A 223 -13.28 -11.30 -3.06
CA LEU A 223 -12.70 -10.54 -1.95
C LEU A 223 -11.30 -11.01 -1.59
N PHE A 224 -11.08 -12.33 -1.55
CA PHE A 224 -9.74 -12.89 -1.37
C PHE A 224 -8.81 -12.56 -2.54
N ALA A 225 -9.32 -12.56 -3.77
CA ALA A 225 -8.55 -12.18 -4.95
C ALA A 225 -8.13 -10.70 -4.88
N VAL A 226 -9.02 -9.79 -4.48
CA VAL A 226 -8.67 -8.38 -4.26
C VAL A 226 -7.66 -8.24 -3.12
N ALA A 227 -7.83 -8.94 -2.00
CA ALA A 227 -6.89 -8.92 -0.90
C ALA A 227 -5.48 -9.41 -1.30
N ALA A 228 -5.39 -10.46 -2.12
CA ALA A 228 -4.12 -10.95 -2.66
C ALA A 228 -3.51 -9.96 -3.66
N LEU A 229 -4.33 -9.29 -4.48
CA LEU A 229 -3.88 -8.29 -5.43
C LEU A 229 -3.34 -7.03 -4.74
N GLU A 230 -3.92 -6.66 -3.60
CA GLU A 230 -3.49 -5.53 -2.77
C GLU A 230 -2.40 -5.87 -1.75
N ALA A 231 -2.04 -7.15 -1.60
CA ALA A 231 -1.00 -7.60 -0.70
C ALA A 231 0.31 -6.81 -0.81
N PRO A 232 0.94 -6.62 -1.99
CA PRO A 232 2.23 -5.92 -2.06
C PRO A 232 2.13 -4.46 -1.60
N SER A 233 1.05 -3.77 -2.00
CA SER A 233 0.79 -2.40 -1.52
C SER A 233 0.55 -2.36 -0.02
N THR A 234 -0.21 -3.32 0.52
CA THR A 234 -0.48 -3.42 1.96
C THR A 234 0.81 -3.64 2.76
N GLY A 235 1.66 -4.59 2.33
CA GLY A 235 2.95 -4.84 2.97
C GLY A 235 3.86 -3.62 2.93
N TRP A 236 3.87 -2.89 1.82
CA TRP A 236 4.63 -1.65 1.70
C TRP A 236 4.07 -0.52 2.57
N GLU A 237 2.76 -0.31 2.64
CA GLU A 237 2.14 0.74 3.47
C GLU A 237 2.51 0.59 4.95
N TYR A 238 2.57 -0.65 5.47
CA TYR A 238 3.04 -0.90 6.82
C TYR A 238 4.54 -0.61 7.01
N CYS A 239 5.36 -0.88 5.99
CA CYS A 239 6.80 -0.63 6.01
C CYS A 239 7.17 0.85 5.84
N ASP A 240 6.51 1.56 4.92
CA ASP A 240 6.76 2.98 4.61
C ASP A 240 6.49 3.87 5.84
N ALA A 241 5.53 3.47 6.68
CA ALA A 241 5.28 4.12 7.97
C ALA A 241 6.45 4.05 8.97
N LEU A 242 7.26 2.99 8.90
CA LEU A 242 8.41 2.78 9.77
C LEU A 242 9.67 3.44 9.18
N ARG A 243 9.84 3.35 7.87
CA ARG A 243 11.00 3.91 7.15
C ARG A 243 10.56 4.48 5.80
N PRO A 244 10.20 5.78 5.77
CA PRO A 244 9.79 6.43 4.53
C PRO A 244 10.94 6.46 3.52
N GLY A 245 10.63 6.19 2.25
CA GLY A 245 11.60 6.29 1.15
C GLY A 245 12.34 5.00 0.78
N ILE A 246 11.94 3.84 1.31
CA ILE A 246 12.40 2.55 0.76
C ILE A 246 11.79 2.34 -0.64
N GLY A 247 12.57 1.81 -1.57
CA GLY A 247 12.13 1.49 -2.92
C GLY A 247 11.09 0.37 -2.96
N PHE A 248 9.81 0.72 -3.17
CA PHE A 248 8.72 -0.26 -3.33
C PHE A 248 9.01 -1.37 -4.35
N TYR A 249 9.64 -1.00 -5.48
CA TYR A 249 9.84 -1.90 -6.62
C TYR A 249 11.03 -2.84 -6.44
N GLU A 250 12.04 -2.44 -5.67
CA GLU A 250 13.26 -3.25 -5.43
C GLU A 250 12.95 -4.43 -4.52
N ASP A 251 12.16 -4.19 -3.46
CA ASP A 251 11.76 -5.19 -2.47
C ASP A 251 10.34 -5.74 -2.70
N TYR A 252 9.86 -5.74 -3.95
CA TYR A 252 8.46 -6.06 -4.26
C TYR A 252 8.04 -7.45 -3.76
N ALA A 253 8.85 -8.50 -4.00
CA ALA A 253 8.55 -9.86 -3.54
C ALA A 253 8.44 -9.96 -2.00
N ARG A 254 9.29 -9.21 -1.28
CA ARG A 254 9.24 -9.12 0.19
C ARG A 254 7.93 -8.50 0.65
N TYR A 255 7.54 -7.36 0.07
CA TYR A 255 6.28 -6.70 0.41
C TYR A 255 5.06 -7.52 0.02
N LEU A 256 5.12 -8.26 -1.09
CA LEU A 256 4.08 -9.19 -1.49
C LEU A 256 3.88 -10.28 -0.43
N LEU A 257 4.94 -10.97 -0.02
CA LEU A 257 4.84 -12.09 0.92
C LEU A 257 4.40 -11.64 2.32
N LEU A 258 5.01 -10.56 2.83
CA LEU A 258 4.57 -9.94 4.07
C LEU A 258 3.10 -9.50 3.98
N GLY A 259 2.76 -8.83 2.88
CA GLY A 259 1.43 -8.36 2.56
C GLY A 259 0.38 -9.45 2.54
N LEU A 260 0.68 -10.63 1.98
CA LEU A 260 -0.22 -11.78 1.95
C LEU A 260 -0.52 -12.28 3.38
N GLY A 261 0.49 -12.29 4.26
CA GLY A 261 0.28 -12.66 5.66
C GLY A 261 -0.55 -11.62 6.40
N CYS A 262 -0.27 -10.33 6.19
CA CYS A 262 -1.04 -9.23 6.77
C CYS A 262 -2.50 -9.25 6.30
N THR A 263 -2.75 -9.40 5.00
CA THR A 263 -4.10 -9.41 4.44
C THR A 263 -4.88 -10.66 4.85
N ALA A 264 -4.23 -11.81 5.00
CA ALA A 264 -4.87 -13.02 5.53
C ALA A 264 -5.41 -12.82 6.95
N LEU A 265 -4.64 -12.16 7.83
CA LEU A 265 -5.11 -11.80 9.17
C LEU A 265 -6.19 -10.73 9.13
N ASP A 266 -6.01 -9.72 8.26
CA ASP A 266 -6.98 -8.64 8.10
C ASP A 266 -8.32 -9.14 7.57
N MET A 267 -8.41 -10.32 6.92
CA MET A 267 -9.68 -10.89 6.45
C MET A 267 -10.60 -11.39 7.57
N ILE A 268 -10.20 -11.35 8.85
CA ILE A 268 -11.04 -11.74 9.99
C ILE A 268 -11.66 -10.49 10.62
N PRO A 269 -12.89 -10.07 10.26
CA PRO A 269 -13.39 -8.71 10.55
C PRO A 269 -13.33 -8.34 12.04
N VAL A 270 -13.67 -9.28 12.93
CA VAL A 270 -13.69 -9.02 14.38
C VAL A 270 -12.29 -8.69 14.92
N LEU A 271 -11.24 -9.22 14.30
CA LEU A 271 -9.85 -9.05 14.71
C LEU A 271 -9.11 -7.97 13.90
N SER A 272 -9.65 -7.52 12.77
CA SER A 272 -8.93 -6.67 11.81
C SER A 272 -8.41 -5.35 12.40
N GLY A 273 -9.16 -4.74 13.33
CA GLY A 273 -8.70 -3.56 14.05
C GLY A 273 -7.46 -3.80 14.93
N LEU A 274 -7.33 -5.00 15.49
CA LEU A 274 -6.14 -5.42 16.24
C LEU A 274 -5.02 -5.82 15.28
N THR A 275 -5.33 -6.55 14.21
CA THR A 275 -4.33 -7.00 13.22
C THR A 275 -3.63 -5.82 12.57
N PHE A 276 -4.31 -4.69 12.39
CA PHE A 276 -3.69 -3.44 11.98
C PHE A 276 -2.46 -3.05 12.82
N THR A 277 -2.60 -3.14 14.14
CA THR A 277 -1.50 -2.83 15.08
C THR A 277 -0.45 -3.92 15.04
N THR A 278 -0.85 -5.20 15.02
CA THR A 278 0.10 -6.32 15.06
C THR A 278 0.87 -6.50 13.75
N ASN A 279 0.28 -6.16 12.61
CA ASN A 279 0.93 -6.12 11.30
C ASN A 279 2.00 -5.03 11.25
N THR A 280 1.74 -3.88 11.87
CA THR A 280 2.77 -2.84 12.02
C THR A 280 3.92 -3.31 12.92
N ILE A 281 3.59 -4.03 14.01
CA ILE A 281 4.59 -4.67 14.89
C ILE A 281 5.43 -5.68 14.11
N ALA A 282 4.78 -6.55 13.33
CA ALA A 282 5.41 -7.54 12.47
C ALA A 282 6.40 -6.91 11.49
N CYS A 283 6.02 -5.81 10.81
CA CYS A 283 6.91 -5.10 9.90
C CYS A 283 8.18 -4.60 10.62
N GLY A 284 8.06 -4.07 11.83
CA GLY A 284 9.24 -3.60 12.55
C GLY A 284 10.15 -4.73 13.02
N ILE A 285 9.60 -5.88 13.40
CA ILE A 285 10.40 -7.08 13.71
C ILE A 285 11.12 -7.55 12.44
N MET A 286 10.42 -7.65 11.31
CA MET A 286 11.01 -8.01 10.02
C MET A 286 12.14 -7.05 9.62
N MET A 287 11.95 -5.75 9.82
CA MET A 287 13.01 -4.77 9.54
C MET A 287 14.21 -4.95 10.47
N LYS A 288 13.96 -5.21 11.77
CA LYS A 288 15.03 -5.46 12.74
C LYS A 288 15.85 -6.71 12.40
N ASP A 289 15.22 -7.80 11.96
CA ASP A 289 15.89 -9.07 11.71
C ASP A 289 16.72 -9.08 10.40
N GLU A 290 16.47 -8.12 9.51
CA GLU A 290 17.15 -8.03 8.21
C GLU A 290 18.37 -7.11 8.18
N TYR A 291 18.65 -6.38 9.25
CA TYR A 291 19.72 -5.38 9.34
C TYR A 291 20.51 -5.53 10.64
#